data_AF-A0A420TP30-F1
#
_entry.id   AF-A0A420TP30-F1
#
_cell.length_a   1.000
_cell.length_b   1.000
_cell.length_c   1.000
_cell.angle_alpha   90.00
_cell.angle_beta   90.00
_cell.angle_gamma   90.00
#
_symmetry.space_group_name_H-M   'P 1'
#
loop_
_entity.id
_entity.type
_entity.pdbx_description
1 polymer ?
#
loop_
_entity_poly.entity_id
_entity_poly.type
_entity_poly.pdbx_seq_one_letter_code
_entity_poly.pdbx_strand_id
1 'polypeptide(L)'
;MQRLKKFLSKRHSTHGPEIYAPEPTPTNPPTSSSIDTRTFSRGSIDLSRIERLPFEIRNEILLAVDSIADLSSLLHASPTFHQQFGLDRAFWLWHCLKQEVGNVLIDAYNVHTLNTPEFRSKRTRQKVLLYVEDYKQQRSEGIESLAQPPEDDVIRIVSFHTSVIRALMHQYAAWARANLEGLAEPQELSRTEATRIVRGLYRFQIFCSLFGPARGGCNYYFYEDRIMNAGQRLQQLDDLYEAWEIEEILCINAFVHAKYRPLFEQVEWDLNPDNPSFDDKRTGPHTPPGAFHLSSRSKTRIRI
;
A
#
# COMPACT_ATOMS: atom_id res chain seq x y z
N MET A 1 10.44 -8.78 -27.22
CA MET A 1 10.10 -9.75 -26.13
C MET A 1 11.24 -10.65 -25.60
N GLN A 2 12.32 -10.98 -26.32
CA GLN A 2 13.33 -11.94 -25.81
C GLN A 2 14.21 -11.45 -24.62
N ARG A 3 14.36 -10.13 -24.42
CA ARG A 3 15.22 -9.58 -23.34
C ARG A 3 14.65 -9.77 -21.92
N LEU A 4 13.31 -9.74 -21.76
CA LEU A 4 12.64 -9.98 -20.47
C LEU A 4 12.87 -11.42 -19.94
N LYS A 5 12.88 -12.43 -20.82
CA LYS A 5 13.15 -13.82 -20.41
C LYS A 5 14.59 -14.04 -19.90
N LYS A 6 15.58 -13.29 -20.43
CA LYS A 6 16.98 -13.35 -19.95
C LYS A 6 17.17 -12.78 -18.54
N PHE A 7 16.29 -11.90 -18.06
CA PHE A 7 16.37 -11.34 -16.71
C PHE A 7 15.83 -12.31 -15.64
N LEU A 8 14.77 -13.05 -15.94
CA LEU A 8 14.15 -14.00 -15.01
C LEU A 8 14.96 -15.30 -14.85
N SER A 9 15.64 -15.76 -15.90
CA SER A 9 16.39 -17.03 -15.86
C SER A 9 17.74 -16.95 -15.12
N LYS A 10 18.18 -15.77 -14.68
CA LYS A 10 19.53 -15.54 -14.12
C LYS A 10 19.59 -15.47 -12.58
N ARG A 11 18.49 -15.77 -11.88
CA ARG A 11 18.41 -15.80 -10.39
C ARG A 11 18.30 -17.21 -9.77
N HIS A 12 18.30 -18.26 -10.57
CA HIS A 12 18.28 -19.65 -10.09
C HIS A 12 19.42 -20.47 -10.70
N SER A 13 20.65 -20.22 -10.25
CA SER A 13 21.71 -21.24 -10.20
C SER A 13 22.89 -20.73 -9.37
N THR A 14 23.02 -21.25 -8.14
CA THR A 14 24.33 -21.47 -7.51
C THR A 14 24.23 -22.74 -6.68
N HIS A 15 25.05 -23.74 -7.01
CA HIS A 15 25.11 -25.03 -6.33
C HIS A 15 25.73 -24.89 -4.92
N GLY A 16 25.24 -25.69 -3.98
CA GLY A 16 26.03 -26.12 -2.82
C GLY A 16 26.75 -27.45 -3.12
N PRO A 17 27.93 -27.71 -2.53
CA PRO A 17 28.58 -29.01 -2.62
C PRO A 17 28.11 -29.95 -1.50
N GLU A 18 27.67 -31.16 -1.87
CA GLU A 18 27.61 -32.33 -0.98
C GLU A 18 29.02 -32.95 -0.78
N ILE A 19 29.07 -34.18 -0.22
CA ILE A 19 30.22 -35.10 -0.05
C ILE A 19 30.87 -34.98 1.35
N TYR A 20 31.09 -36.03 2.19
CA TYR A 20 30.94 -37.51 2.09
C TYR A 20 30.40 -38.10 3.42
N ALA A 21 29.84 -39.31 3.37
CA ALA A 21 29.69 -40.20 4.54
C ALA A 21 30.76 -41.31 4.53
N PRO A 22 31.08 -41.91 5.69
CA PRO A 22 31.16 -43.38 5.72
C PRO A 22 30.61 -44.04 7.02
N GLU A 23 30.25 -45.32 6.88
CA GLU A 23 29.90 -46.33 7.90
C GLU A 23 30.82 -47.58 7.65
N PRO A 24 30.83 -48.71 8.41
CA PRO A 24 30.17 -49.05 9.69
C PRO A 24 30.99 -49.92 10.73
N THR A 25 30.45 -50.07 11.97
CA THR A 25 30.55 -51.21 12.95
C THR A 25 31.93 -51.76 13.44
N PRO A 26 32.06 -52.65 14.49
CA PRO A 26 31.06 -53.37 15.34
C PRO A 26 31.25 -53.40 16.91
N THR A 27 30.17 -53.66 17.66
CA THR A 27 29.98 -54.63 18.82
C THR A 27 31.01 -54.71 19.99
N ASN A 28 30.72 -54.74 21.32
CA ASN A 28 29.71 -55.43 22.18
C ASN A 28 29.58 -54.79 23.62
N PRO A 29 28.71 -55.28 24.56
CA PRO A 29 28.50 -54.76 25.95
C PRO A 29 29.06 -55.73 27.05
N PRO A 30 28.72 -55.68 28.38
CA PRO A 30 27.92 -54.73 29.21
C PRO A 30 28.64 -54.28 30.53
N THR A 31 27.96 -53.55 31.45
CA THR A 31 27.69 -53.95 32.88
C THR A 31 27.17 -52.80 33.76
N SER A 32 26.09 -53.06 34.53
CA SER A 32 25.57 -52.44 35.77
C SER A 32 26.07 -51.04 36.20
N SER A 33 25.24 -50.00 36.27
CA SER A 33 24.32 -49.64 37.38
C SER A 33 24.16 -48.09 37.31
N SER A 34 23.19 -47.38 37.89
CA SER A 34 22.30 -47.62 39.02
C SER A 34 20.93 -46.95 38.82
N ILE A 35 19.99 -47.22 39.72
CA ILE A 35 18.67 -46.57 39.83
C ILE A 35 18.83 -45.05 39.93
N ASP A 36 18.05 -44.30 39.14
CA ASP A 36 17.67 -42.94 39.51
C ASP A 36 16.25 -42.64 38.97
N THR A 37 15.27 -42.61 39.86
CA THR A 37 13.86 -42.30 39.56
C THR A 37 13.70 -40.84 39.19
N ARG A 38 13.97 -40.50 37.93
CA ARG A 38 13.57 -39.23 37.35
C ARG A 38 12.20 -39.38 36.71
N THR A 39 11.19 -39.03 37.48
CA THR A 39 9.90 -38.57 36.97
C THR A 39 10.17 -37.59 35.84
N PHE A 40 9.84 -37.96 34.60
CA PHE A 40 9.96 -37.04 33.48
C PHE A 40 9.05 -35.85 33.74
N SER A 41 9.67 -34.74 34.15
CA SER A 41 9.02 -33.43 34.11
C SER A 41 8.56 -33.24 32.67
N ARG A 42 7.25 -33.34 32.46
CA ARG A 42 6.62 -32.80 31.25
C ARG A 42 7.03 -31.34 31.24
N GLY A 43 7.86 -30.97 30.27
CA GLY A 43 8.26 -29.58 30.03
C GLY A 43 7.03 -28.78 29.66
N SER A 44 6.29 -28.31 30.68
CA SER A 44 5.28 -27.28 30.52
C SER A 44 6.05 -26.01 30.21
N ILE A 45 6.11 -25.73 28.91
CA ILE A 45 6.68 -24.53 28.30
C ILE A 45 6.38 -23.34 29.19
N ASP A 46 7.40 -22.53 29.49
CA ASP A 46 7.27 -21.34 30.32
C ASP A 46 6.52 -20.25 29.53
N LEU A 47 5.21 -20.46 29.34
CA LEU A 47 4.28 -19.51 28.74
C LEU A 47 4.52 -18.18 29.43
N SER A 48 4.83 -17.16 28.65
CA SER A 48 5.41 -15.92 29.14
C SER A 48 4.50 -15.31 30.21
N ARG A 49 5.07 -14.59 31.21
CA ARG A 49 4.31 -14.08 32.37
C ARG A 49 3.05 -13.30 31.97
N ILE A 50 3.06 -12.68 30.80
CA ILE A 50 1.98 -11.90 30.20
C ILE A 50 0.82 -12.77 29.68
N GLU A 51 1.07 -14.01 29.25
CA GLU A 51 0.05 -14.94 28.76
C GLU A 51 -0.77 -15.59 29.88
N ARG A 52 -0.18 -15.66 31.09
CA ARG A 52 -0.87 -16.14 32.32
C ARG A 52 -1.75 -15.07 32.95
N LEU A 53 -1.77 -13.85 32.42
CA LEU A 53 -2.62 -12.78 32.93
C LEU A 53 -4.10 -13.08 32.62
N PRO A 54 -5.04 -12.60 33.47
CA PRO A 54 -6.47 -12.65 33.20
C PRO A 54 -6.80 -12.07 31.82
N PHE A 55 -7.90 -12.55 31.24
CA PHE A 55 -8.34 -12.16 29.89
C PHE A 55 -8.47 -10.63 29.75
N GLU A 56 -8.98 -9.99 30.81
CA GLU A 56 -9.21 -8.56 30.95
C GLU A 56 -7.88 -7.78 30.87
N ILE A 57 -6.85 -8.24 31.60
CA ILE A 57 -5.54 -7.58 31.58
C ILE A 57 -4.86 -7.76 30.21
N ARG A 58 -5.02 -8.93 29.57
CA ARG A 58 -4.58 -9.12 28.18
C ARG A 58 -5.36 -8.25 27.20
N ASN A 59 -6.63 -7.97 27.48
CA ASN A 59 -7.45 -7.06 26.68
C ASN A 59 -6.94 -5.62 26.77
N GLU A 60 -6.62 -5.14 27.98
CA GLU A 60 -6.00 -3.82 28.18
C GLU A 60 -4.63 -3.71 27.50
N ILE A 61 -3.82 -4.78 27.51
CA ILE A 61 -2.55 -4.82 26.77
C ILE A 61 -2.77 -4.68 25.26
N LEU A 62 -3.77 -5.35 24.69
CA LEU A 62 -4.12 -5.21 23.27
C LEU A 62 -4.69 -3.81 22.95
N LEU A 63 -5.46 -3.21 23.85
CA LEU A 63 -5.98 -1.84 23.71
C LEU A 63 -4.86 -0.78 23.75
N ALA A 64 -3.78 -1.04 24.49
CA ALA A 64 -2.60 -0.18 24.55
C ALA A 64 -1.71 -0.23 23.29
N VAL A 65 -1.96 -1.14 22.34
CA VAL A 65 -1.24 -1.20 21.07
C VAL A 65 -1.77 -0.14 20.10
N ASP A 66 -0.90 0.78 19.70
CA ASP A 66 -1.22 1.96 18.89
C ASP A 66 -0.82 1.85 17.40
N SER A 67 -0.11 0.78 17.01
CA SER A 67 0.31 0.54 15.62
C SER A 67 -0.02 -0.86 15.13
N ILE A 68 -0.28 -0.98 13.82
CA ILE A 68 -0.56 -2.28 13.18
C ILE A 68 0.72 -3.16 13.15
N ALA A 69 1.91 -2.56 13.18
CA ALA A 69 3.18 -3.30 13.21
C ALA A 69 3.41 -3.97 14.57
N ASP A 70 3.12 -3.26 15.66
CA ASP A 70 3.28 -3.78 17.02
C ASP A 70 2.20 -4.81 17.35
N LEU A 71 0.97 -4.62 16.85
CA LEU A 71 -0.07 -5.65 16.90
C LEU A 71 0.43 -6.93 16.21
N SER A 72 0.86 -6.85 14.95
CA SER A 72 1.38 -8.01 14.20
C SER A 72 2.52 -8.71 14.95
N SER A 73 3.45 -7.92 15.52
CA SER A 73 4.59 -8.45 16.30
C SER A 73 4.14 -9.19 17.57
N LEU A 74 3.17 -8.64 18.32
CA LEU A 74 2.60 -9.28 19.51
C LEU A 74 1.87 -10.59 19.16
N LEU A 75 1.08 -10.59 18.07
CA LEU A 75 0.36 -11.78 17.61
C LEU A 75 1.29 -12.89 17.09
N HIS A 76 2.47 -12.54 16.56
CA HIS A 76 3.51 -13.51 16.22
C HIS A 76 4.31 -13.99 17.42
N ALA A 77 4.48 -13.14 18.45
CA ALA A 77 5.23 -13.48 19.66
C ALA A 77 4.46 -14.39 20.63
N SER A 78 3.12 -14.36 20.64
CA SER A 78 2.29 -15.15 21.55
C SER A 78 1.05 -15.77 20.88
N PRO A 79 0.88 -17.11 20.94
CA PRO A 79 -0.33 -17.76 20.46
C PRO A 79 -1.56 -17.43 21.31
N THR A 80 -1.39 -17.10 22.59
CA THR A 80 -2.49 -16.69 23.49
C THR A 80 -3.08 -15.34 23.08
N PHE A 81 -2.25 -14.36 22.72
CA PHE A 81 -2.72 -13.11 22.12
C PHE A 81 -3.31 -13.33 20.73
N HIS A 82 -2.74 -14.23 19.91
CA HIS A 82 -3.32 -14.60 18.60
C HIS A 82 -4.74 -15.18 18.73
N GLN A 83 -4.99 -16.05 19.70
CA GLN A 83 -6.31 -16.61 19.98
C GLN A 83 -7.32 -15.53 20.41
N GLN A 84 -6.91 -14.60 21.28
CA GLN A 84 -7.76 -13.49 21.73
C GLN A 84 -8.07 -12.50 20.60
N PHE A 85 -7.10 -12.21 19.74
CA PHE A 85 -7.31 -11.45 18.50
C PHE A 85 -8.30 -12.15 17.55
N GLY A 86 -8.23 -13.48 17.47
CA GLY A 86 -9.15 -14.29 16.66
C GLY A 86 -10.63 -14.22 17.08
N LEU A 87 -10.95 -13.71 18.28
CA LEU A 87 -12.33 -13.54 18.75
C LEU A 87 -13.03 -12.34 18.09
N ASP A 88 -12.29 -11.26 17.82
CA ASP A 88 -12.81 -10.06 17.14
C ASP A 88 -11.68 -9.35 16.37
N ARG A 89 -11.35 -9.92 15.21
CA ARG A 89 -10.24 -9.44 14.36
C ARG A 89 -10.53 -8.05 13.81
N ALA A 90 -11.80 -7.76 13.50
CA ALA A 90 -12.24 -6.47 13.01
C ALA A 90 -11.98 -5.37 14.04
N PHE A 91 -12.35 -5.59 15.31
CA PHE A 91 -12.11 -4.66 16.41
C PHE A 91 -10.64 -4.28 16.54
N TRP A 92 -9.74 -5.26 16.69
CA TRP A 92 -8.32 -4.98 16.91
C TRP A 92 -7.67 -4.28 15.72
N LEU A 93 -7.97 -4.72 14.49
CA LEU A 93 -7.43 -4.09 13.28
C LEU A 93 -7.94 -2.64 13.09
N TRP A 94 -9.23 -2.40 13.39
CA TRP A 94 -9.83 -1.07 13.28
C TRP A 94 -9.33 -0.12 14.38
N HIS A 95 -9.19 -0.61 15.62
CA HIS A 95 -8.62 0.14 16.74
C HIS A 95 -7.19 0.57 16.45
N CYS A 96 -6.29 -0.36 16.10
CA CYS A 96 -4.90 -0.02 15.80
C CYS A 96 -4.79 0.92 14.60
N LEU A 97 -5.63 0.78 13.57
CA LEU A 97 -5.67 1.75 12.47
C LEU A 97 -6.13 3.14 12.96
N LYS A 98 -7.18 3.23 13.80
CA LYS A 98 -7.66 4.50 14.38
C LYS A 98 -6.58 5.20 15.21
N GLN A 99 -5.79 4.46 15.99
CA GLN A 99 -4.67 5.02 16.76
C GLN A 99 -3.52 5.48 15.85
N GLU A 100 -3.16 4.69 14.84
CA GLU A 100 -2.02 4.97 13.98
C GLU A 100 -2.26 6.18 13.05
N VAL A 101 -3.44 6.26 12.40
CA VAL A 101 -3.73 7.32 11.42
C VAL A 101 -4.60 8.48 11.96
N GLY A 102 -5.21 8.34 13.13
CA GLY A 102 -6.06 9.35 13.76
C GLY A 102 -7.16 9.86 12.82
N ASN A 103 -7.28 11.19 12.68
CA ASN A 103 -8.30 11.82 11.82
C ASN A 103 -8.22 11.44 10.33
N VAL A 104 -7.09 10.89 9.86
CA VAL A 104 -6.94 10.42 8.48
C VAL A 104 -7.71 9.09 8.23
N LEU A 105 -8.28 8.48 9.28
CA LEU A 105 -9.14 7.30 9.18
C LEU A 105 -10.34 7.51 8.25
N ILE A 106 -10.91 8.73 8.23
CA ILE A 106 -12.00 9.10 7.30
C ILE A 106 -11.52 8.97 5.85
N ASP A 107 -10.33 9.48 5.54
CA ASP A 107 -9.75 9.41 4.20
C ASP A 107 -9.41 7.95 3.82
N ALA A 108 -8.94 7.15 4.78
CA ALA A 108 -8.66 5.73 4.59
C ALA A 108 -9.92 4.90 4.26
N TYR A 109 -11.00 5.12 5.01
CA TYR A 109 -12.31 4.53 4.75
C TYR A 109 -12.86 4.96 3.38
N ASN A 110 -12.83 6.26 3.07
CA ASN A 110 -13.33 6.79 1.81
C ASN A 110 -12.55 6.25 0.61
N VAL A 111 -11.22 6.07 0.71
CA VAL A 111 -10.43 5.44 -0.35
C VAL A 111 -10.88 3.99 -0.61
N HIS A 112 -11.22 3.21 0.41
CA HIS A 112 -11.76 1.86 0.21
C HIS A 112 -13.11 1.90 -0.50
N THR A 113 -14.07 2.69 -0.01
CA THR A 113 -15.41 2.86 -0.60
C THR A 113 -15.34 3.29 -2.07
N LEU A 114 -14.50 4.26 -2.41
CA LEU A 114 -14.27 4.72 -3.78
C LEU A 114 -13.52 3.71 -4.67
N ASN A 115 -12.83 2.74 -4.07
CA ASN A 115 -12.09 1.70 -4.78
C ASN A 115 -12.90 0.44 -5.07
N THR A 116 -14.11 0.32 -4.51
CA THR A 116 -15.07 -0.76 -4.81
C THR A 116 -15.38 -0.84 -6.32
N PRO A 117 -15.55 -2.05 -6.88
CA PRO A 117 -15.93 -2.20 -8.29
C PRO A 117 -17.32 -1.61 -8.57
N GLU A 118 -18.23 -1.60 -7.59
CA GLU A 118 -19.58 -1.03 -7.67
C GLU A 118 -19.53 0.48 -7.89
N PHE A 119 -18.72 1.21 -7.10
CA PHE A 119 -18.54 2.65 -7.28
C PHE A 119 -17.87 2.93 -8.63
N ARG A 120 -16.74 2.27 -8.91
CA ARG A 120 -15.93 2.51 -10.12
C ARG A 120 -16.66 2.26 -11.42
N SER A 121 -17.49 1.21 -11.50
CA SER A 121 -18.24 0.85 -12.71
C SER A 121 -19.48 1.72 -12.95
N LYS A 122 -20.10 2.25 -11.88
CA LYS A 122 -21.36 3.02 -11.95
C LYS A 122 -21.16 4.52 -11.71
N ARG A 123 -19.93 5.02 -11.82
CA ARG A 123 -19.53 6.40 -11.50
C ARG A 123 -20.05 7.39 -12.56
N THR A 124 -20.89 8.33 -12.14
CA THR A 124 -21.44 9.42 -12.98
C THR A 124 -21.17 10.78 -12.33
N ARG A 125 -21.38 11.88 -13.06
CA ARG A 125 -21.19 13.25 -12.54
C ARG A 125 -22.01 13.50 -11.28
N GLN A 126 -23.29 13.14 -11.31
CA GLN A 126 -24.22 13.32 -10.20
C GLN A 126 -23.76 12.52 -8.97
N LYS A 127 -23.31 11.28 -9.15
CA LYS A 127 -22.78 10.47 -8.04
C LYS A 127 -21.47 10.99 -7.47
N VAL A 128 -20.58 11.53 -8.31
CA VAL A 128 -19.36 12.18 -7.83
C VAL A 128 -19.71 13.41 -6.99
N LEU A 129 -20.66 14.25 -7.43
CA LEU A 129 -21.10 15.42 -6.67
C LEU A 129 -21.77 15.04 -5.34
N LEU A 130 -22.67 14.05 -5.34
CA LEU A 130 -23.28 13.55 -4.09
C LEU A 130 -22.23 13.02 -3.12
N TYR A 131 -21.28 12.20 -3.62
CA TYR A 131 -20.19 11.68 -2.79
C TYR A 131 -19.30 12.79 -2.21
N VAL A 132 -19.03 13.85 -2.98
CA VAL A 132 -18.26 15.00 -2.51
C VAL A 132 -18.94 15.67 -1.31
N GLU A 133 -20.25 15.87 -1.35
CA GLU A 133 -21.01 16.43 -0.22
C GLU A 133 -21.08 15.46 0.98
N ASP A 134 -21.32 14.17 0.75
CA ASP A 134 -21.29 13.14 1.82
C ASP A 134 -19.93 13.11 2.54
N TYR A 135 -18.83 13.23 1.78
CA TYR A 135 -17.47 13.24 2.32
C TYR A 135 -17.12 14.54 3.06
N LYS A 136 -17.63 15.71 2.62
CA LYS A 136 -17.55 16.97 3.40
C LYS A 136 -18.24 16.84 4.74
N GLN A 137 -19.44 16.25 4.75
CA GLN A 137 -20.21 16.03 5.97
C GLN A 137 -19.46 15.11 6.94
N GLN A 138 -18.98 13.95 6.49
CA GLN A 138 -18.16 13.04 7.31
C GLN A 138 -16.93 13.71 7.91
N ARG A 139 -16.21 14.53 7.13
CA ARG A 139 -15.05 15.29 7.61
C ARG A 139 -15.40 16.34 8.67
N SER A 140 -16.62 16.87 8.63
CA SER A 140 -17.12 17.87 9.58
C SER A 140 -17.59 17.22 10.89
N GLU A 141 -18.12 15.99 10.82
CA GLU A 141 -18.51 15.18 11.99
C GLU A 141 -17.32 14.55 12.72
N GLY A 142 -16.26 14.18 11.98
CA GLY A 142 -15.05 13.59 12.54
C GLY A 142 -15.11 12.07 12.74
N ILE A 143 -14.02 11.50 13.26
CA ILE A 143 -13.84 10.03 13.35
C ILE A 143 -14.77 9.32 14.34
N GLU A 144 -15.51 10.05 15.17
CA GLU A 144 -16.45 9.46 16.14
C GLU A 144 -17.84 9.17 15.54
N SER A 145 -18.20 9.75 14.39
CA SER A 145 -19.40 9.31 13.64
C SER A 145 -19.13 8.08 12.76
N LEU A 146 -17.85 7.73 12.55
CA LEU A 146 -17.44 6.63 11.69
C LEU A 146 -17.55 5.28 12.40
N ALA A 147 -18.70 4.63 12.23
CA ALA A 147 -18.90 3.24 12.65
C ALA A 147 -17.86 2.30 12.02
N GLN A 148 -17.50 1.25 12.76
CA GLN A 148 -16.63 0.20 12.24
C GLN A 148 -17.29 -0.51 11.03
N PRO A 149 -16.58 -0.67 9.90
CA PRO A 149 -17.10 -1.42 8.76
C PRO A 149 -16.97 -2.95 8.96
N PRO A 150 -17.61 -3.78 8.12
CA PRO A 150 -17.49 -5.24 8.18
C PRO A 150 -16.03 -5.75 8.18
N GLU A 151 -15.77 -6.94 8.74
CA GLU A 151 -14.40 -7.49 8.88
C GLU A 151 -13.63 -7.51 7.55
N ASP A 152 -14.27 -7.94 6.46
CA ASP A 152 -13.67 -7.95 5.12
C ASP A 152 -13.22 -6.56 4.66
N ASP A 153 -13.94 -5.51 5.02
CA ASP A 153 -13.62 -4.13 4.66
C ASP A 153 -12.50 -3.58 5.57
N VAL A 154 -12.53 -3.85 6.88
CA VAL A 154 -11.43 -3.53 7.79
C VAL A 154 -10.12 -4.17 7.30
N ILE A 155 -10.15 -5.45 6.94
CA ILE A 155 -8.98 -6.17 6.41
C ILE A 155 -8.48 -5.52 5.12
N ARG A 156 -9.36 -5.09 4.21
CA ARG A 156 -8.97 -4.40 2.96
C ARG A 156 -8.36 -3.03 3.23
N ILE A 157 -8.94 -2.23 4.13
CA ILE A 157 -8.43 -0.91 4.51
C ILE A 157 -7.04 -1.03 5.15
N VAL A 158 -6.87 -1.94 6.12
CA VAL A 158 -5.58 -2.18 6.81
C VAL A 158 -4.53 -2.77 5.87
N SER A 159 -4.92 -3.72 5.00
CA SER A 159 -4.02 -4.27 3.97
C SER A 159 -3.54 -3.18 3.01
N PHE A 160 -4.44 -2.30 2.54
CA PHE A 160 -4.08 -1.16 1.69
C PHE A 160 -3.20 -0.14 2.43
N HIS A 161 -3.49 0.16 3.70
CA HIS A 161 -2.68 1.04 4.52
C HIS A 161 -1.22 0.53 4.63
N THR A 162 -1.07 -0.72 5.08
CA THR A 162 0.24 -1.34 5.35
C THR A 162 1.04 -1.62 4.07
N SER A 163 0.42 -2.19 3.04
CA SER A 163 1.13 -2.62 1.82
C SER A 163 1.36 -1.51 0.80
N VAL A 164 0.48 -0.49 0.75
CA VAL A 164 0.56 0.59 -0.25
C VAL A 164 0.92 1.92 0.41
N ILE A 165 0.11 2.41 1.34
CA ILE A 165 0.26 3.78 1.86
C ILE A 165 1.54 3.95 2.66
N ARG A 166 1.85 3.05 3.61
CA ARG A 166 3.10 3.08 4.38
C ARG A 166 4.33 2.92 3.48
N ALA A 167 4.28 2.00 2.51
CA ALA A 167 5.35 1.80 1.54
C ALA A 167 5.60 3.02 0.63
N LEU A 168 4.55 3.73 0.22
CA LEU A 168 4.64 4.97 -0.54
C LEU A 168 5.10 6.15 0.33
N MET A 169 4.69 6.22 1.60
CA MET A 169 5.14 7.24 2.55
C MET A 169 6.67 7.22 2.71
N HIS A 170 7.26 6.05 2.95
CA HIS A 170 8.72 5.93 3.06
C HIS A 170 9.44 6.27 1.76
N GLN A 171 8.88 5.89 0.60
CA GLN A 171 9.45 6.24 -0.70
C GLN A 171 9.34 7.74 -1.03
N TYR A 172 8.23 8.38 -0.63
CA TYR A 172 8.04 9.82 -0.74
C TYR A 172 9.06 10.55 0.13
N ALA A 173 9.20 10.17 1.40
CA ALA A 173 10.16 10.78 2.32
C ALA A 173 11.61 10.67 1.82
N ALA A 174 12.01 9.49 1.34
CA ALA A 174 13.32 9.28 0.74
C ALA A 174 13.53 10.14 -0.53
N TRP A 175 12.50 10.29 -1.38
CA TRP A 175 12.56 11.16 -2.55
C TRP A 175 12.63 12.65 -2.17
N ALA A 176 11.78 13.11 -1.25
CA ALA A 176 11.75 14.50 -0.80
C ALA A 176 13.10 14.92 -0.23
N ARG A 177 13.69 14.12 0.69
CA ARG A 177 15.03 14.35 1.24
C ARG A 177 16.11 14.44 0.16
N ALA A 178 16.08 13.57 -0.85
CA ALA A 178 17.03 13.61 -1.95
C ALA A 178 16.88 14.84 -2.87
N ASN A 179 15.80 15.63 -2.76
CA ASN A 179 15.59 16.88 -3.51
C ASN A 179 15.71 18.13 -2.61
N LEU A 180 15.95 17.98 -1.30
CA LEU A 180 16.07 19.06 -0.31
C LEU A 180 17.53 19.26 0.12
N GLU A 181 18.46 19.21 -0.85
CA GLU A 181 19.91 19.27 -0.61
C GLU A 181 20.31 20.45 0.29
N GLY A 182 21.10 20.16 1.34
CA GLY A 182 21.65 21.17 2.26
C GLY A 182 20.89 21.38 3.57
N LEU A 183 19.68 20.81 3.73
CA LEU A 183 18.99 20.79 5.02
C LEU A 183 19.42 19.59 5.85
N ALA A 184 19.93 19.85 7.07
CA ALA A 184 20.37 18.83 8.02
C ALA A 184 19.17 18.22 8.78
N GLU A 185 18.24 17.62 8.04
CA GLU A 185 17.02 17.05 8.59
C GLU A 185 17.25 15.70 9.30
N PRO A 186 16.46 15.37 10.34
CA PRO A 186 16.55 14.09 11.02
C PRO A 186 16.29 12.91 10.07
N GLN A 187 16.99 11.80 10.33
CA GLN A 187 16.92 10.59 9.51
C GLN A 187 15.56 9.87 9.59
N GLU A 188 14.78 10.13 10.63
CA GLU A 188 13.44 9.58 10.88
C GLU A 188 12.37 10.66 10.63
N LEU A 189 11.17 10.23 10.24
CA LEU A 189 10.02 11.14 10.08
C LEU A 189 9.43 11.42 11.46
N SER A 190 9.15 12.67 11.79
CA SER A 190 8.28 12.98 12.91
C SER A 190 6.85 12.46 12.67
N ARG A 191 6.11 12.20 13.75
CA ARG A 191 4.69 11.80 13.67
C ARG A 191 3.88 12.77 12.82
N THR A 192 4.15 14.07 12.92
CA THR A 192 3.46 15.12 12.15
C THR A 192 3.75 15.01 10.66
N GLU A 193 5.01 14.81 10.25
CA GLU A 193 5.37 14.63 8.83
C GLU A 193 4.77 13.35 8.25
N ALA A 194 4.88 12.24 8.99
CA ALA A 194 4.26 10.97 8.60
C ALA A 194 2.75 11.14 8.36
N THR A 195 2.03 11.80 9.29
CA THR A 195 0.61 12.11 9.15
C THR A 195 0.31 12.98 7.93
N ARG A 196 1.09 14.04 7.67
CA ARG A 196 0.95 14.90 6.48
C ARG A 196 1.10 14.10 5.17
N ILE A 197 2.13 13.25 5.09
CA ILE A 197 2.40 12.43 3.91
C ILE A 197 1.30 11.38 3.69
N VAL A 198 0.89 10.67 4.76
CA VAL A 198 -0.19 9.67 4.71
C VAL A 198 -1.51 10.30 4.28
N ARG A 199 -1.84 11.49 4.81
CA ARG A 199 -3.02 12.27 4.45
C ARG A 199 -3.00 12.72 2.99
N GLY A 200 -1.88 13.27 2.52
CA GLY A 200 -1.67 13.60 1.10
C GLY A 200 -1.84 12.38 0.19
N LEU A 201 -1.31 11.21 0.58
CA LEU A 201 -1.42 9.96 -0.20
C LEU A 201 -2.87 9.48 -0.31
N TYR A 202 -3.62 9.44 0.79
CA TYR A 202 -5.04 9.05 0.75
C TYR A 202 -5.86 10.04 -0.09
N ARG A 203 -5.69 11.35 0.10
CA ARG A 203 -6.46 12.38 -0.62
C ARG A 203 -6.12 12.45 -2.10
N PHE A 204 -4.85 12.24 -2.46
CA PHE A 204 -4.46 12.03 -3.86
C PHE A 204 -5.19 10.81 -4.46
N GLN A 205 -5.30 9.71 -3.72
CA GLN A 205 -6.08 8.55 -4.16
C GLN A 205 -7.58 8.82 -4.25
N ILE A 206 -8.19 9.60 -3.33
CA ILE A 206 -9.58 10.07 -3.41
C ILE A 206 -9.77 10.87 -4.70
N PHE A 207 -8.93 11.87 -4.96
CA PHE A 207 -8.97 12.69 -6.18
C PHE A 207 -8.85 11.82 -7.45
N CYS A 208 -7.93 10.87 -7.47
CA CYS A 208 -7.80 9.93 -8.58
C CYS A 208 -9.03 9.04 -8.77
N SER A 209 -9.67 8.56 -7.69
CA SER A 209 -10.86 7.72 -7.78
C SER A 209 -12.13 8.49 -8.16
N LEU A 210 -12.29 9.74 -7.71
CA LEU A 210 -13.39 10.62 -8.11
C LEU A 210 -13.25 11.11 -9.56
N PHE A 211 -12.04 11.55 -9.94
CA PHE A 211 -11.83 12.36 -11.16
C PHE A 211 -10.86 11.78 -12.20
N GLY A 212 -10.27 10.61 -11.93
CA GLY A 212 -9.50 9.85 -12.93
C GLY A 212 -10.37 9.24 -14.04
N PRO A 213 -9.78 8.55 -15.03
CA PRO A 213 -10.53 7.89 -16.11
C PRO A 213 -11.53 6.84 -15.58
N ALA A 214 -12.66 6.65 -16.26
CA ALA A 214 -13.58 5.56 -15.93
C ALA A 214 -13.02 4.22 -16.44
N ARG A 215 -12.91 3.21 -15.57
CA ARG A 215 -12.53 1.86 -16.03
C ARG A 215 -13.64 1.29 -16.92
N GLY A 216 -13.29 0.99 -18.17
CA GLY A 216 -14.23 0.52 -19.20
C GLY A 216 -14.26 1.42 -20.44
N GLY A 217 -13.85 2.68 -20.32
CA GLY A 217 -13.56 3.52 -21.48
C GLY A 217 -12.21 3.13 -22.09
N CYS A 218 -12.22 2.48 -23.26
CA CYS A 218 -11.00 2.08 -23.98
C CYS A 218 -10.19 3.27 -24.54
N ASN A 219 -10.60 4.51 -24.26
CA ASN A 219 -10.03 5.74 -24.78
C ASN A 219 -9.25 6.51 -23.71
N TYR A 220 -8.04 6.05 -23.41
CA TYR A 220 -7.04 6.85 -22.68
C TYR A 220 -6.66 8.17 -23.41
N TYR A 221 -7.03 8.30 -24.70
CA TYR A 221 -6.62 9.39 -25.59
C TYR A 221 -7.60 10.56 -25.69
N PHE A 222 -8.85 10.40 -25.26
CA PHE A 222 -9.82 11.48 -25.28
C PHE A 222 -9.95 12.11 -23.90
N TYR A 223 -9.30 13.28 -23.73
CA TYR A 223 -9.50 14.16 -22.57
C TYR A 223 -10.95 14.60 -22.39
N GLU A 224 -11.79 14.42 -23.42
CA GLU A 224 -13.21 14.75 -23.50
C GLU A 224 -14.10 13.78 -22.72
N ASP A 225 -13.71 12.51 -22.54
CA ASP A 225 -14.50 11.48 -21.81
C ASP A 225 -14.27 11.51 -20.29
N ARG A 226 -14.00 12.71 -19.74
CA ARG A 226 -13.91 12.94 -18.30
C ARG A 226 -15.24 13.48 -17.78
N ILE A 227 -15.70 12.89 -16.68
CA ILE A 227 -16.92 13.26 -15.94
C ILE A 227 -17.01 14.77 -15.63
N MET A 228 -15.86 15.43 -15.46
CA MET A 228 -15.74 16.87 -15.25
C MET A 228 -14.50 17.42 -15.98
N ASN A 229 -14.61 18.65 -16.47
CA ASN A 229 -13.49 19.37 -17.09
C ASN A 229 -12.42 19.79 -16.05
N ALA A 230 -11.32 20.41 -16.47
CA ALA A 230 -10.24 20.80 -15.56
C ALA A 230 -10.69 21.84 -14.50
N GLY A 231 -11.36 22.92 -14.91
CA GLY A 231 -11.80 23.98 -13.99
C GLY A 231 -12.81 23.48 -12.94
N GLN A 232 -13.75 22.63 -13.35
CA GLN A 232 -14.71 22.01 -12.43
C GLN A 232 -14.04 21.11 -11.38
N ARG A 233 -12.97 20.39 -11.75
CA ARG A 233 -12.20 19.56 -10.80
C ARG A 233 -11.37 20.39 -9.83
N LEU A 234 -10.87 21.55 -10.27
CA LEU A 234 -10.19 22.50 -9.39
C LEU A 234 -11.18 23.12 -8.39
N GLN A 235 -12.32 23.63 -8.87
CA GLN A 235 -13.38 24.14 -8.00
C GLN A 235 -13.78 23.10 -6.94
N GLN A 236 -13.95 21.84 -7.32
CA GLN A 236 -14.29 20.78 -6.35
C GLN A 236 -13.15 20.41 -5.39
N LEU A 237 -11.88 20.66 -5.74
CA LEU A 237 -10.76 20.57 -4.79
C LEU A 237 -10.78 21.74 -3.80
N ASP A 238 -10.95 22.96 -4.31
CA ASP A 238 -11.00 24.19 -3.51
C ASP A 238 -12.21 24.20 -2.56
N ASP A 239 -13.35 23.64 -2.99
CA ASP A 239 -14.55 23.44 -2.16
C ASP A 239 -14.36 22.32 -1.10
N LEU A 240 -13.38 21.42 -1.27
CA LEU A 240 -13.17 20.24 -0.41
C LEU A 240 -12.05 20.42 0.61
N TYR A 241 -10.99 21.12 0.26
CA TYR A 241 -9.70 21.04 0.94
C TYR A 241 -9.14 22.44 1.21
N GLU A 242 -8.57 22.63 2.40
CA GLU A 242 -7.83 23.84 2.71
C GLU A 242 -6.59 23.97 1.82
N ALA A 243 -6.09 25.19 1.60
CA ALA A 243 -4.96 25.43 0.68
C ALA A 243 -3.71 24.58 1.00
N TRP A 244 -3.42 24.36 2.29
CA TRP A 244 -2.31 23.50 2.74
C TRP A 244 -2.59 22.00 2.55
N GLU A 245 -3.86 21.58 2.52
CA GLU A 245 -4.26 20.21 2.18
C GLU A 245 -4.13 19.95 0.67
N ILE A 246 -4.41 20.97 -0.15
CA ILE A 246 -4.18 20.94 -1.59
C ILE A 246 -2.67 20.86 -1.88
N GLU A 247 -1.84 21.60 -1.14
CA GLU A 247 -0.37 21.51 -1.24
C GLU A 247 0.13 20.08 -0.94
N GLU A 248 -0.37 19.42 0.12
CA GLU A 248 -0.05 18.01 0.41
C GLU A 248 -0.37 17.09 -0.79
N ILE A 249 -1.54 17.25 -1.42
CA ILE A 249 -1.95 16.48 -2.60
C ILE A 249 -1.03 16.77 -3.81
N LEU A 250 -0.66 18.04 -4.03
CA LEU A 250 0.22 18.46 -5.11
C LEU A 250 1.67 17.95 -4.93
N CYS A 251 2.18 17.90 -3.71
CA CYS A 251 3.46 17.29 -3.37
C CYS A 251 3.49 15.79 -3.72
N ILE A 252 2.43 15.04 -3.37
CA ILE A 252 2.28 13.63 -3.78
C ILE A 252 2.19 13.51 -5.31
N ASN A 253 1.45 14.38 -5.98
CA ASN A 253 1.36 14.39 -7.44
C ASN A 253 2.74 14.63 -8.11
N ALA A 254 3.55 15.54 -7.57
CA ALA A 254 4.92 15.79 -8.03
C ALA A 254 5.82 14.55 -7.87
N PHE A 255 5.77 13.88 -6.72
CA PHE A 255 6.46 12.62 -6.46
C PHE A 255 6.02 11.50 -7.44
N VAL A 256 4.71 11.34 -7.64
CA VAL A 256 4.15 10.37 -8.59
C VAL A 256 4.67 10.66 -10.01
N HIS A 257 4.62 11.91 -10.48
CA HIS A 257 5.20 12.27 -11.77
C HIS A 257 6.72 12.02 -11.85
N ALA A 258 7.48 12.30 -10.79
CA ALA A 258 8.92 12.03 -10.75
C ALA A 258 9.25 10.52 -10.83
N LYS A 259 8.39 9.64 -10.29
CA LYS A 259 8.56 8.18 -10.39
C LYS A 259 8.12 7.61 -11.73
N TYR A 260 6.99 8.07 -12.28
CA TYR A 260 6.43 7.51 -13.51
C TYR A 260 7.02 8.10 -14.79
N ARG A 261 7.45 9.37 -14.81
CA ARG A 261 7.98 10.00 -16.02
C ARG A 261 9.19 9.24 -16.61
N PRO A 262 10.22 8.86 -15.85
CA PRO A 262 11.36 8.12 -16.41
C PRO A 262 10.97 6.73 -16.94
N LEU A 263 9.93 6.10 -16.37
CA LEU A 263 9.40 4.83 -16.87
C LEU A 263 8.71 5.02 -18.22
N PHE A 264 7.89 6.07 -18.36
CA PHE A 264 7.25 6.41 -19.63
C PHE A 264 8.28 6.79 -20.70
N GLU A 265 9.28 7.61 -20.38
CA GLU A 265 10.37 7.97 -21.30
C GLU A 265 11.16 6.74 -21.78
N GLN A 266 11.40 5.74 -20.91
CA GLN A 266 12.07 4.50 -21.28
C GLN A 266 11.26 3.62 -22.25
N VAL A 267 9.93 3.57 -22.11
CA VAL A 267 9.06 2.77 -23.00
C VAL A 267 8.49 3.57 -24.17
N GLU A 268 8.68 4.89 -24.20
CA GLU A 268 8.14 5.78 -25.24
C GLU A 268 8.61 5.36 -26.63
N TRP A 269 9.90 5.11 -26.80
CA TRP A 269 10.44 4.63 -28.07
C TRP A 269 9.91 3.23 -28.41
N ASP A 270 9.92 2.30 -27.45
CA ASP A 270 9.45 0.91 -27.63
C ASP A 270 7.95 0.80 -28.01
N LEU A 271 7.17 1.86 -27.83
CA LEU A 271 5.74 1.93 -28.16
C LEU A 271 5.41 2.90 -29.31
N ASN A 272 6.37 3.73 -29.73
CA ASN A 272 6.16 4.75 -30.76
C ASN A 272 5.85 4.13 -32.14
N PRO A 273 4.76 4.51 -32.84
CA PRO A 273 4.48 4.10 -34.22
C PRO A 273 5.66 4.23 -35.20
N ASP A 274 6.56 5.19 -34.96
CA ASP A 274 7.76 5.44 -35.79
C ASP A 274 8.96 4.51 -35.47
N ASN A 275 8.83 3.59 -34.49
CA ASN A 275 9.91 2.69 -34.11
C ASN A 275 10.11 1.60 -35.18
N PRO A 276 11.30 1.50 -35.80
CA PRO A 276 11.56 0.57 -36.91
C PRO A 276 11.49 -0.91 -36.50
N SER A 277 11.49 -1.24 -35.20
CA SER A 277 11.26 -2.61 -34.72
C SER A 277 9.83 -3.12 -34.93
N PHE A 278 8.89 -2.25 -35.31
CA PHE A 278 7.56 -2.62 -35.76
C PHE A 278 7.50 -2.99 -37.26
N ASP A 279 8.53 -2.70 -38.05
CA ASP A 279 8.51 -2.77 -39.52
C ASP A 279 9.23 -4.00 -40.08
N ASP A 280 8.86 -5.18 -39.60
CA ASP A 280 9.52 -6.46 -39.91
C ASP A 280 8.89 -7.20 -41.11
N LYS A 281 8.56 -6.45 -42.20
CA LYS A 281 8.66 -6.84 -43.64
C LYS A 281 7.94 -5.86 -44.57
N ARG A 282 8.66 -5.44 -45.63
CA ARG A 282 8.16 -4.75 -46.84
C ARG A 282 6.85 -5.36 -47.40
N THR A 283 5.69 -4.81 -47.04
CA THR A 283 4.53 -4.56 -47.93
C THR A 283 3.37 -3.90 -47.15
N GLY A 284 3.11 -2.62 -47.39
CA GLY A 284 1.85 -1.96 -47.01
C GLY A 284 1.83 -1.25 -45.63
N PRO A 285 0.83 -0.36 -45.40
CA PRO A 285 0.80 0.53 -44.25
C PRO A 285 0.14 -0.14 -43.04
N HIS A 286 0.89 -0.94 -42.29
CA HIS A 286 0.37 -1.64 -41.11
C HIS A 286 1.25 -1.46 -39.86
N THR A 287 1.10 -0.30 -39.23
CA THR A 287 1.42 -0.12 -37.81
C THR A 287 0.72 -1.23 -36.99
N PRO A 288 1.44 -2.05 -36.21
CA PRO A 288 0.83 -3.20 -35.54
C PRO A 288 -0.14 -2.77 -34.43
N PRO A 289 -1.19 -3.57 -34.13
CA PRO A 289 -2.13 -3.27 -33.06
C PRO A 289 -1.43 -3.15 -31.71
N GLY A 290 -1.31 -1.93 -31.19
CA GLY A 290 -0.67 -1.63 -29.91
C GLY A 290 0.51 -0.65 -29.95
N ALA A 291 0.91 -0.12 -31.11
CA ALA A 291 1.79 1.06 -31.13
C ALA A 291 0.98 2.36 -30.94
N PHE A 292 1.48 3.29 -30.13
CA PHE A 292 0.82 4.55 -29.80
C PHE A 292 1.81 5.60 -29.28
N HIS A 293 1.55 6.88 -29.58
CA HIS A 293 2.33 7.97 -29.00
C HIS A 293 1.95 8.18 -27.52
N LEU A 294 2.85 7.82 -26.60
CA LEU A 294 2.70 8.14 -25.18
C LEU A 294 2.72 9.66 -24.91
N SER A 295 3.39 10.44 -25.76
CA SER A 295 3.55 11.89 -25.63
C SER A 295 2.59 12.67 -26.54
N SER A 296 1.31 12.79 -26.15
CA SER A 296 0.37 13.71 -26.81
C SER A 296 0.68 15.18 -26.45
N ARG A 297 1.78 15.71 -27.03
CA ARG A 297 2.20 17.13 -27.08
C ARG A 297 1.86 17.98 -25.85
N SER A 298 2.64 17.86 -24.78
CA SER A 298 2.81 18.93 -23.77
C SER A 298 3.65 20.10 -24.32
N LYS A 299 3.26 20.68 -25.47
CA LYS A 299 3.86 21.92 -26.04
C LYS A 299 3.14 23.18 -25.55
N THR A 300 2.70 23.20 -24.30
CA THR A 300 2.44 24.46 -23.59
C THR A 300 3.77 24.92 -23.00
N ARG A 301 4.53 25.72 -23.75
CA ARG A 301 5.57 26.56 -23.16
C ARG A 301 4.86 27.49 -22.18
N ILE A 302 4.97 27.22 -20.89
CA ILE A 302 4.82 28.28 -19.88
C ILE A 302 5.99 29.21 -20.11
N ARG A 303 5.74 30.32 -20.82
CA ARG A 303 6.55 31.51 -20.66
C ARG A 303 6.13 32.12 -19.32
N ILE A 304 7.12 32.34 -18.47
CA ILE A 304 7.05 33.27 -17.34
C ILE A 304 6.80 34.67 -17.92
#